data_AF-A0A2V7I780-F1
#
_entry.id   AF-A0A2V7I780-F1
#
_cell.length_a   1.000
_cell.length_b   1.000
_cell.length_c   1.000
_cell.angle_alpha   90.00
_cell.angle_beta   90.00
_cell.angle_gamma   90.00
#
_symmetry.space_group_name_H-M   'P 1'
#
loop_
_entity.id
_entity.type
_entity.pdbx_description
1 polymer ?
#
loop_
_entity_poly.entity_id
_entity_poly.type
_entity_poly.pdbx_seq_one_letter_code
_entity_poly.pdbx_strand_id
1 'polypeptide(L)' 'GVMVQGTATLIEKGPRFRKTRALLYRKYPQYPDEAALDESDSVIIEVTPTHVFSWGVAE' A
#
# COMPACT_ATOMS: atom_id res chain seq x y z
N GLY A 1 7.95 12.75 -12.51
CA GLY A 1 7.32 12.21 -11.30
C GLY A 1 5.85 11.94 -11.54
N VAL A 2 5.23 11.19 -10.62
CA VAL A 2 3.78 10.98 -10.56
C VAL A 2 3.32 11.26 -9.13
N MET A 3 2.24 12.01 -8.96
CA MET A 3 1.54 12.23 -7.70
C MET A 3 0.14 11.65 -7.82
N VAL A 4 -0.26 10.89 -6.80
CA VAL A 4 -1.61 10.33 -6.67
C VAL A 4 -2.24 10.88 -5.40
N GLN A 5 -3.43 11.47 -5.53
CA GLN A 5 -4.26 11.91 -4.41
C GLN A 5 -5.58 11.16 -4.46
N GLY A 6 -6.16 10.85 -3.30
CA GLY A 6 -7.33 10.00 -3.22
C GLY A 6 -7.91 9.90 -1.82
N THR A 7 -9.01 9.15 -1.71
CA THR A 7 -9.56 8.76 -0.40
C THR A 7 -8.80 7.56 0.15
N ALA A 8 -8.61 7.52 1.46
CA ALA A 8 -7.93 6.43 2.15
C ALA A 8 -8.94 5.57 2.94
N THR A 9 -8.85 4.26 2.80
CA THR A 9 -9.55 3.29 3.64
C THR A 9 -8.53 2.53 4.47
N LEU A 10 -8.76 2.47 5.78
CA LEU A 10 -7.94 1.69 6.69
C LEU A 10 -8.45 0.25 6.74
N ILE A 11 -7.55 -0.70 6.52
CA ILE A 11 -7.80 -2.13 6.67
C ILE A 11 -6.92 -2.60 7.82
N GLU A 12 -7.53 -2.81 8.97
CA GLU A 12 -6.81 -3.18 10.20
C GLU A 12 -6.59 -4.69 10.31
N LYS A 13 -7.58 -5.50 9.89
CA LYS A 13 -7.57 -6.94 10.11
C LYS A 13 -8.48 -7.74 9.18
N GLY A 14 -8.42 -9.06 9.31
CA GLY A 14 -9.34 -9.98 8.64
C GLY A 14 -8.91 -10.42 7.23
N PRO A 15 -9.78 -11.12 6.49
CA PRO A 15 -9.41 -11.78 5.23
C PRO A 15 -8.84 -10.82 4.17
N ARG A 16 -9.34 -9.57 4.12
CA ARG A 16 -8.85 -8.55 3.20
C ARG A 16 -7.42 -8.12 3.54
N PHE A 17 -7.12 -7.95 4.83
CA PHE A 17 -5.76 -7.65 5.29
C PHE A 17 -4.79 -8.77 4.87
N ARG A 18 -5.12 -10.03 5.20
CA ARG A 18 -4.25 -11.17 4.89
C ARG A 18 -3.98 -11.34 3.41
N LYS A 19 -5.01 -11.14 2.58
CA LYS A 19 -4.87 -11.19 1.11
C LYS A 19 -3.95 -10.08 0.61
N THR A 20 -4.13 -8.84 1.06
CA THR A 20 -3.30 -7.71 0.63
C THR A 20 -1.86 -7.83 1.15
N ARG A 21 -1.65 -8.28 2.39
CA ARG A 21 -0.33 -8.60 2.94
C ARG A 21 0.41 -9.61 2.08
N ALA A 22 -0.24 -10.69 1.67
CA ALA A 22 0.37 -11.69 0.79
C ALA A 22 0.81 -11.10 -0.57
N LEU A 23 0.02 -10.16 -1.13
CA LEU A 23 0.39 -9.45 -2.35
C LEU A 23 1.58 -8.51 -2.13
N LEU A 24 1.64 -7.81 -1.00
CA LEU A 24 2.77 -6.96 -0.63
C LEU A 24 4.05 -7.78 -0.48
N TYR A 25 4.00 -8.93 0.20
CA TYR A 25 5.15 -9.82 0.36
C TYR A 25 5.60 -10.41 -0.98
N ARG A 26 4.68 -10.69 -1.90
CA ARG A 26 5.07 -11.11 -3.26
C ARG A 26 5.80 -9.99 -4.01
N LYS A 27 5.38 -8.74 -3.84
CA LYS A 27 6.01 -7.57 -4.48
C LYS A 27 7.34 -7.20 -3.81
N TYR A 28 7.44 -7.39 -2.50
CA TYR A 28 8.58 -7.07 -1.65
C TYR A 28 8.93 -8.30 -0.76
N PRO A 29 9.69 -9.27 -1.29
CA PRO A 29 9.96 -10.53 -0.61
C PRO A 29 10.73 -10.41 0.71
N GLN A 30 11.36 -9.27 0.97
CA GLN A 30 12.11 -9.00 2.20
C GLN A 30 11.23 -8.62 3.39
N TYR A 31 9.98 -8.21 3.16
CA TYR A 31 9.10 -7.75 4.24
C TYR A 31 8.82 -8.77 5.35
N PRO A 32 8.64 -10.08 5.09
CA PRO A 32 8.43 -11.05 6.16
C PRO A 32 9.53 -11.04 7.24
N ASP A 33 10.78 -10.76 6.84
CA ASP A 33 11.94 -10.81 7.73
C ASP A 33 12.32 -9.42 8.27
N GLU A 34 12.15 -8.37 7.45
CA GLU A 34 12.62 -7.01 7.78
C GLU A 34 11.52 -6.06 8.27
N ALA A 35 10.24 -6.33 7.94
CA ALA A 35 9.12 -5.43 8.19
C ALA A 35 7.78 -6.19 8.19
N ALA A 36 7.66 -7.21 9.04
CA ALA A 36 6.48 -8.07 9.06
C ALA A 36 5.23 -7.26 9.42
N LEU A 37 4.16 -7.44 8.63
CA LEU A 37 2.87 -6.78 8.84
C LEU A 37 1.94 -7.70 9.64
N ASP A 38 1.59 -7.32 10.87
CA ASP A 38 0.65 -8.07 11.70
C ASP A 38 -0.70 -7.36 11.87
N GLU A 39 -1.79 -8.12 12.05
CA GLU A 39 -3.14 -7.55 12.26
C GLU A 39 -3.25 -6.81 13.61
N SER A 40 -2.28 -6.95 14.52
CA SER A 40 -2.27 -6.32 15.85
C SER A 40 -1.52 -4.98 15.91
N ASP A 41 -0.58 -4.73 14.99
CA ASP A 41 0.32 -3.57 15.05
C ASP A 41 0.43 -2.78 13.73
N SER A 42 -0.12 -3.30 12.65
CA SER A 42 0.00 -2.73 11.31
C SER A 42 -1.37 -2.45 10.71
N VAL A 43 -1.44 -1.40 9.89
CA VAL A 43 -2.64 -1.06 9.12
C VAL A 43 -2.27 -0.99 7.64
N ILE A 44 -3.10 -1.60 6.80
CA ILE A 44 -2.99 -1.45 5.34
C ILE A 44 -3.86 -0.28 4.92
N ILE A 45 -3.25 0.69 4.24
CA ILE A 45 -3.95 1.85 3.68
C ILE A 45 -4.25 1.56 2.21
N GLU A 46 -5.53 1.45 1.88
CA GLU A 46 -5.98 1.42 0.49
C GLU A 46 -6.31 2.85 0.05
N VAL A 47 -5.65 3.31 -1.00
CA VAL A 47 -5.91 4.64 -1.59
C VAL A 47 -6.71 4.47 -2.88
N THR A 48 -7.91 5.05 -2.93
CA THR A 48 -8.72 5.16 -4.14
C THR A 48 -8.42 6.51 -4.80
N PRO A 49 -7.75 6.54 -5.97
CA PRO A 49 -7.36 7.79 -6.61
C PRO A 49 -8.57 8.66 -6.97
N THR A 50 -8.49 9.94 -6.67
CA THR A 50 -9.41 10.97 -7.17
C THR A 50 -8.71 11.90 -8.16
N HIS A 51 -7.39 12.10 -7.99
CA HIS A 51 -6.57 12.92 -8.88
C HIS A 51 -5.20 12.27 -9.11
N VAL A 52 -4.71 12.37 -10.34
CA VAL A 52 -3.37 11.89 -10.73
C VAL A 52 -2.70 12.97 -11.55
N PHE A 53 -1.50 13.38 -11.12
CA PHE A 53 -0.66 14.35 -11.82
C PHE A 53 0.64 13.69 -12.22
N SER A 54 1.12 13.96 -13.44
CA SER A 54 2.42 13.48 -13.92
C SER A 54 3.20 14.63 -14.53
N TRP A 55 4.53 14.60 -14.36
CA TRP A 55 5.42 15.61 -14.91
C TRP A 55 6.77 14.99 -15.29
N GLY A 56 7.42 15.56 -16.29
CA GLY A 56 8.79 15.25 -16.70
C GLY A 56 9.72 16.41 -16.37
N VAL A 57 11.03 16.17 -16.44
CA VAL A 57 11.98 17.29 -16.56
C VAL A 57 11.84 17.77 -18.00
N ALA A 58 11.51 19.06 -18.20
CA ALA A 58 11.56 19.66 -19.53
C ALA A 58 13.04 19.80 -19.93
N GLU A 59 13.39 19.37 -21.15
CA GLU A 59 14.70 19.66 -21.75
C GLU A 59 14.87 21.17 -21.99
#